data_AF-A0A3C0QLG5-F1
#
_entry.id   AF-A0A3C0QLG5-F1
#
_cell.length_a   1.000
_cell.length_b   1.000
_cell.length_c   1.000
_cell.angle_alpha   90.00
_cell.angle_beta   90.00
_cell.angle_gamma   90.00
#
_symmetry.space_group_name_H-M   'P 1'
#
loop_
_entity.id
_entity.type
_entity.pdbx_description
1 polymer ?
#
loop_
_entity_poly.entity_id
_entity_poly.type
_entity_poly.pdbx_seq_one_letter_code
_entity_poly.pdbx_strand_id
1 'polypeptide(L)'
;HKIIFNDEIKDHLNPASTIICNDTRIGLAAGSDNKNRIMVICGTGSNCFGINESGEEAKVNGWDYILGDEGSGYEIGIKALRALMRAYDGRGKNTLLSKTILKDLGIKNIEELIKWAHDVSLTKDKISEIAITVCRTAEKGDKISIELLKEEAREVLISISTVVNKLGLVNKEFDLVFVGSVFKCEKYFKSVLMKELKEKFAGINFKPLIKKPVEGAIKLAIQNI
;
A
#
# COMPACT_ATOMS: atom_id res chain seq x y z
N HIS A 1 22.58 3.11 -14.99
CA HIS A 1 22.34 1.70 -15.37
C HIS A 1 22.13 1.62 -16.87
N LYS A 2 22.79 0.68 -17.56
CA LYS A 2 22.55 0.40 -19.00
C LYS A 2 21.36 -0.56 -19.09
N ILE A 3 20.31 -0.18 -19.80
CA ILE A 3 19.18 -1.06 -20.10
C ILE A 3 19.69 -2.18 -21.02
N ILE A 4 19.45 -3.44 -20.65
CA ILE A 4 19.73 -4.61 -21.48
C ILE A 4 18.40 -5.29 -21.73
N PHE A 5 17.92 -5.23 -22.98
CA PHE A 5 16.74 -5.95 -23.42
C PHE A 5 17.10 -7.41 -23.71
N ASN A 6 16.18 -8.32 -23.37
CA ASN A 6 16.32 -9.72 -23.75
C ASN A 6 16.06 -9.90 -25.27
N ASP A 7 16.32 -11.10 -25.77
CA ASP A 7 16.15 -11.42 -27.20
C ASP A 7 14.72 -11.29 -27.69
N GLU A 8 13.73 -11.34 -26.80
CA GLU A 8 12.31 -11.21 -27.15
C GLU A 8 11.88 -9.76 -27.40
N ILE A 9 12.43 -8.78 -26.67
CA ILE A 9 11.98 -7.37 -26.75
C ILE A 9 12.97 -6.45 -27.46
N LYS A 10 14.22 -6.89 -27.69
CA LYS A 10 15.25 -6.07 -28.35
C LYS A 10 14.87 -5.64 -29.78
N ASP A 11 14.11 -6.46 -30.49
CA ASP A 11 13.69 -6.19 -31.87
C ASP A 11 12.44 -5.28 -31.93
N HIS A 12 11.79 -5.06 -30.77
CA HIS A 12 10.58 -4.25 -30.64
C HIS A 12 10.81 -2.88 -29.98
N LEU A 13 11.89 -2.73 -29.20
CA LEU A 13 12.18 -1.51 -28.44
C LEU A 13 13.60 -1.03 -28.69
N ASN A 14 13.76 0.26 -28.99
CA ASN A 14 15.06 0.90 -29.14
C ASN A 14 15.56 1.40 -27.77
N PRO A 15 16.67 0.89 -27.22
CA PRO A 15 17.21 1.34 -25.94
C PRO A 15 17.54 2.83 -25.88
N ALA A 16 17.88 3.45 -27.03
CA ALA A 16 18.22 4.87 -27.10
C ALA A 16 17.00 5.81 -26.99
N SER A 17 15.78 5.28 -27.15
CA SER A 17 14.54 6.04 -27.10
C SER A 17 13.47 5.39 -26.21
N THR A 18 13.90 4.52 -25.27
CA THR A 18 13.01 3.81 -24.35
C THR A 18 13.39 4.09 -22.91
N ILE A 19 12.40 4.51 -22.12
CA ILE A 19 12.55 4.76 -20.68
C ILE A 19 11.90 3.60 -19.94
N ILE A 20 12.70 2.83 -19.20
CA ILE A 20 12.16 1.86 -18.24
C ILE A 20 12.11 2.54 -16.87
N CYS A 21 10.92 2.58 -16.31
CA CYS A 21 10.72 3.04 -14.95
C CYS A 21 9.69 2.18 -14.23
N ASN A 22 9.75 2.22 -12.91
CA ASN A 22 8.79 1.53 -12.05
C ASN A 22 7.40 2.18 -12.16
N ASP A 23 6.35 1.38 -12.01
CA ASP A 23 4.95 1.79 -12.04
C ASP A 23 4.65 2.93 -11.05
N THR A 24 5.37 2.99 -9.93
CA THR A 24 5.23 4.08 -8.97
C THR A 24 5.72 5.42 -9.49
N ARG A 25 6.76 5.44 -10.31
CA ARG A 25 7.24 6.67 -10.96
C ARG A 25 6.22 7.17 -11.99
N ILE A 26 5.63 6.24 -12.74
CA ILE A 26 4.55 6.53 -13.70
C ILE A 26 3.31 7.07 -12.97
N GLY A 27 2.86 6.37 -11.93
CA GLY A 27 1.71 6.78 -11.11
C GLY A 27 1.92 8.14 -10.44
N LEU A 28 3.12 8.40 -9.94
CA LEU A 28 3.45 9.68 -9.31
C LEU A 28 3.44 10.85 -10.32
N ALA A 29 3.93 10.63 -11.55
CA ALA A 29 3.86 11.62 -12.63
C ALA A 29 2.41 11.89 -13.09
N ALA A 30 1.53 10.89 -13.00
CA ALA A 30 0.10 11.07 -13.23
C ALA A 30 -0.59 11.80 -12.05
N GLY A 31 -0.16 11.53 -10.81
CA GLY A 31 -0.82 11.98 -9.60
C GLY A 31 -0.54 13.42 -9.17
N SER A 32 0.62 13.98 -9.52
CA SER A 32 0.95 15.36 -9.17
C SER A 32 1.96 15.99 -10.13
N ASP A 33 1.77 17.28 -10.41
CA ASP A 33 2.70 18.15 -11.13
C ASP A 33 3.61 18.96 -10.18
N ASN A 34 3.43 18.84 -8.86
CA ASN A 34 4.29 19.47 -7.86
C ASN A 34 5.71 18.90 -7.94
N LYS A 35 6.74 19.76 -7.84
CA LYS A 35 8.14 19.35 -7.86
C LYS A 35 8.50 18.45 -6.66
N ASN A 36 7.91 18.72 -5.50
CA ASN A 36 8.01 17.86 -4.32
C ASN A 36 6.75 17.01 -4.23
N ARG A 37 6.88 15.71 -4.47
CA ARG A 37 5.72 14.82 -4.50
C ARG A 37 6.09 13.42 -4.05
N ILE A 38 5.20 12.83 -3.27
CA ILE A 38 5.28 11.47 -2.74
C ILE A 38 4.02 10.72 -3.18
N MET A 39 4.17 9.44 -3.50
CA MET A 39 3.07 8.52 -3.69
C MET A 39 3.21 7.38 -2.71
N VAL A 40 2.08 7.00 -2.13
CA VAL A 40 1.98 5.81 -1.28
C VAL A 40 0.92 4.88 -1.84
N ILE A 41 1.31 3.63 -2.01
CA ILE A 41 0.46 2.54 -2.45
C ILE A 41 0.14 1.65 -1.25
N CYS A 42 -1.14 1.39 -1.01
CA CYS A 42 -1.66 0.40 -0.07
C CYS A 42 -2.74 -0.43 -0.79
N GLY A 43 -2.30 -1.47 -1.50
CA GLY A 43 -3.13 -2.44 -2.22
C GLY A 43 -2.89 -3.85 -1.68
N THR A 44 -2.73 -4.85 -2.56
CA THR A 44 -2.29 -6.19 -2.14
C THR A 44 -0.95 -6.12 -1.38
N GLY A 45 0.02 -5.37 -1.92
CA GLY A 45 1.26 -4.97 -1.24
C GLY A 45 1.25 -3.47 -0.90
N SER A 46 2.37 -2.94 -0.43
CA SER A 46 2.53 -1.50 -0.17
C SER A 46 3.85 -0.97 -0.73
N ASN A 47 3.90 0.33 -1.02
CA ASN A 47 5.13 0.98 -1.48
C ASN A 47 5.04 2.49 -1.25
N CYS A 48 6.13 3.13 -0.84
CA CYS A 48 6.21 4.57 -0.71
C CYS A 48 7.39 5.10 -1.52
N PHE A 49 7.11 5.97 -2.47
CA PHE A 49 8.09 6.54 -3.39
C PHE A 49 7.91 8.04 -3.50
N GLY A 50 9.00 8.81 -3.53
CA GLY A 50 8.95 10.26 -3.69
C GLY A 50 10.09 10.82 -4.52
N ILE A 51 9.85 12.02 -5.03
CA ILE A 51 10.79 12.84 -5.78
C ILE A 51 10.74 14.27 -5.23
N ASN A 52 11.90 14.92 -5.06
CA ASN A 52 11.97 16.33 -4.69
C ASN A 52 12.32 17.25 -5.88
N GLU A 53 12.31 18.55 -5.64
CA GLU A 53 12.59 19.57 -6.65
C GLU A 53 13.99 19.51 -7.27
N SER A 54 14.96 18.90 -6.58
CA SER A 54 16.31 18.63 -7.08
C SER A 54 16.38 17.38 -7.96
N GLY A 55 15.27 16.64 -8.09
CA GLY A 55 15.22 15.37 -8.81
C GLY A 55 15.73 14.17 -8.01
N GLU A 56 15.99 14.32 -6.71
CA GLU A 56 16.39 13.20 -5.84
C GLU A 56 15.19 12.30 -5.59
N GLU A 57 15.44 10.99 -5.58
CA GLU A 57 14.40 9.97 -5.41
C GLU A 57 14.62 9.18 -4.12
N ALA A 58 13.53 8.81 -3.46
CA ALA A 58 13.59 7.92 -2.30
C ALA A 58 12.46 6.90 -2.37
N LYS A 59 12.82 5.63 -2.09
CA LYS A 59 11.87 4.51 -1.92
C LYS A 59 11.97 3.96 -0.49
N VAL A 60 10.82 3.65 0.08
CA VAL A 60 10.66 2.97 1.37
C VAL A 60 9.51 1.97 1.23
N ASN A 61 9.67 0.81 1.87
CA ASN A 61 8.77 -0.34 1.72
C ASN A 61 8.70 -0.88 0.28
N GLY A 62 7.77 -1.79 -0.02
CA GLY A 62 7.67 -2.44 -1.33
C GLY A 62 8.81 -3.40 -1.59
N TRP A 63 9.18 -4.18 -0.57
CA TRP A 63 10.17 -5.25 -0.59
C TRP A 63 9.52 -6.65 -0.65
N ASP A 64 8.24 -6.68 -1.03
CA ASP A 64 7.37 -7.86 -1.04
C ASP A 64 7.03 -8.40 0.36
N TYR A 65 6.00 -9.24 0.44
CA TYR A 65 5.30 -9.60 1.67
C TYR A 65 6.10 -10.42 2.69
N ILE A 66 7.26 -10.93 2.29
CA ILE A 66 8.16 -11.66 3.19
C ILE A 66 9.07 -10.67 3.96
N LEU A 67 9.42 -9.55 3.32
CA LEU A 67 10.44 -8.61 3.81
C LEU A 67 9.89 -7.21 4.12
N GLY A 68 8.59 -7.01 3.90
CA GLY A 68 7.89 -5.75 4.13
C GLY A 68 6.41 -5.86 3.74
N ASP A 69 5.90 -4.86 3.04
CA ASP A 69 4.48 -4.62 2.74
C ASP A 69 3.63 -4.21 3.96
N GLU A 70 4.23 -3.65 5.00
CA GLU A 70 3.48 -3.02 6.07
C GLU A 70 2.57 -1.90 5.51
N GLY A 71 1.35 -1.82 6.00
CA GLY A 71 0.30 -0.96 5.46
C GLY A 71 -0.49 -1.56 4.29
N SER A 72 -0.14 -2.78 3.84
CA SER A 72 -0.83 -3.46 2.74
C SER A 72 -2.07 -4.22 3.19
N GLY A 73 -2.91 -4.58 2.22
CA GLY A 73 -4.02 -5.49 2.44
C GLY A 73 -3.55 -6.88 2.86
N TYR A 74 -2.42 -7.36 2.31
CA TYR A 74 -1.84 -8.64 2.73
C TYR A 74 -1.46 -8.63 4.20
N GLU A 75 -0.75 -7.60 4.68
CA GLU A 75 -0.31 -7.53 6.06
C GLU A 75 -1.50 -7.40 7.02
N ILE A 76 -2.50 -6.59 6.66
CA ILE A 76 -3.78 -6.53 7.37
C ILE A 76 -4.44 -7.93 7.43
N GLY A 77 -4.49 -8.63 6.30
CA GLY A 77 -5.12 -9.95 6.16
C GLY A 77 -4.43 -11.03 6.97
N ILE A 78 -3.10 -11.12 6.92
CA ILE A 78 -2.34 -12.12 7.68
C ILE A 78 -2.41 -11.85 9.18
N LYS A 79 -2.36 -10.59 9.62
CA LYS A 79 -2.58 -10.22 11.03
C LYS A 79 -4.00 -10.56 11.48
N ALA A 80 -5.00 -10.37 10.62
CA ALA A 80 -6.39 -10.75 10.90
C ALA A 80 -6.58 -12.27 11.05
N LEU A 81 -5.98 -13.08 10.18
CA LEU A 81 -5.97 -14.54 10.31
C LEU A 81 -5.28 -14.99 11.60
N ARG A 82 -4.14 -14.39 11.95
CA ARG A 82 -3.45 -14.65 13.22
C ARG A 82 -4.32 -14.26 14.42
N ALA A 83 -5.00 -13.11 14.37
CA ALA A 83 -5.90 -12.67 15.43
C ALA A 83 -7.10 -13.61 15.59
N LEU A 84 -7.66 -14.12 14.49
CA LEU A 84 -8.69 -15.16 14.50
C LEU A 84 -8.20 -16.39 15.25
N MET A 85 -7.00 -16.89 14.91
CA MET A 85 -6.44 -18.09 15.55
C MET A 85 -6.16 -17.88 17.05
N ARG A 86 -5.67 -16.69 17.43
CA ARG A 86 -5.51 -16.33 18.85
C ARG A 86 -6.85 -16.28 19.60
N ALA A 87 -7.91 -15.78 18.97
CA ALA A 87 -9.23 -15.80 19.59
C ALA A 87 -9.75 -17.24 19.74
N TYR A 88 -9.51 -18.09 18.74
CA TYR A 88 -9.92 -19.50 18.76
C TYR A 88 -9.22 -20.31 19.88
N ASP A 89 -7.92 -20.12 20.07
CA ASP A 89 -7.14 -20.86 21.07
C ASP A 89 -7.20 -20.25 22.50
N GLY A 90 -7.90 -19.13 22.67
CA GLY A 90 -8.05 -18.44 23.95
C GLY A 90 -6.89 -17.52 24.36
N ARG A 91 -5.86 -17.33 23.51
CA ARG A 91 -4.75 -16.37 23.75
C ARG A 91 -5.07 -14.95 23.29
N GLY A 92 -6.23 -14.75 22.70
CA GLY A 92 -6.74 -13.48 22.18
C GLY A 92 -8.13 -13.16 22.74
N LYS A 93 -8.58 -11.93 22.50
CA LYS A 93 -9.93 -11.50 22.89
C LYS A 93 -10.96 -12.04 21.89
N ASN A 94 -12.18 -12.30 22.38
CA ASN A 94 -13.32 -12.54 21.51
C ASN A 94 -13.52 -11.37 20.54
N THR A 95 -13.73 -11.68 19.26
CA THR A 95 -13.83 -10.70 18.18
C THR A 95 -14.90 -11.10 17.17
N LEU A 96 -15.65 -10.12 16.66
CA LEU A 96 -16.56 -10.25 15.53
C LEU A 96 -15.80 -10.63 14.26
N LEU A 97 -14.52 -10.29 14.17
CA LEU A 97 -13.65 -10.57 13.03
C LEU A 97 -13.62 -12.07 12.71
N SER A 98 -13.38 -12.92 13.72
CA SER A 98 -13.22 -14.37 13.53
C SER A 98 -14.38 -15.00 12.77
N LYS A 99 -15.61 -14.82 13.27
CA LYS A 99 -16.80 -15.39 12.62
C LYS A 99 -17.09 -14.79 11.25
N THR A 100 -16.67 -13.54 11.03
CA THR A 100 -16.91 -12.85 9.75
C THR A 100 -15.93 -13.35 8.69
N ILE A 101 -14.65 -13.55 9.02
CA ILE A 101 -13.66 -14.14 8.12
C ILE A 101 -14.10 -15.55 7.69
N LEU A 102 -14.44 -16.41 8.64
CA LEU A 102 -14.89 -17.78 8.32
C LEU A 102 -16.11 -17.76 7.39
N LYS A 103 -17.08 -16.88 7.67
CA LYS A 103 -18.27 -16.71 6.81
C LYS A 103 -17.90 -16.24 5.40
N ASP A 104 -17.04 -15.23 5.27
CA ASP A 104 -16.66 -14.66 3.97
C ASP A 104 -15.87 -15.66 3.12
N LEU A 105 -15.05 -16.50 3.76
CA LEU A 105 -14.29 -17.57 3.10
C LEU A 105 -15.13 -18.84 2.84
N GLY A 106 -16.37 -18.93 3.35
CA GLY A 106 -17.20 -20.13 3.24
C GLY A 106 -16.69 -21.32 4.07
N ILE A 107 -15.90 -21.05 5.12
CA ILE A 107 -15.22 -22.05 5.95
C ILE A 107 -16.05 -22.34 7.20
N LYS A 108 -16.26 -23.62 7.51
CA LYS A 108 -17.15 -24.06 8.59
C LYS A 108 -16.45 -24.20 9.94
N ASN A 109 -15.17 -24.53 9.94
CA ASN A 109 -14.38 -24.82 11.14
C ASN A 109 -12.89 -24.53 10.92
N ILE A 110 -12.09 -24.67 11.97
CA ILE A 110 -10.67 -24.35 11.93
C ILE A 110 -9.88 -25.37 11.13
N GLU A 111 -10.30 -26.63 11.10
CA GLU A 111 -9.67 -27.67 10.28
C GLU A 111 -9.74 -27.32 8.79
N GLU A 112 -10.88 -26.81 8.32
CA GLU A 112 -11.04 -26.27 6.97
C GLU A 112 -10.20 -25.01 6.74
N LEU A 113 -10.05 -24.12 7.74
CA LEU A 113 -9.16 -22.96 7.64
C LEU A 113 -7.70 -23.35 7.49
N ILE A 114 -7.24 -24.37 8.21
CA ILE A 114 -5.87 -24.89 8.08
C ILE A 114 -5.67 -25.45 6.67
N LYS A 115 -6.63 -26.21 6.14
CA LYS A 115 -6.56 -26.70 4.75
C LYS A 115 -6.50 -25.57 3.75
N TRP A 116 -7.35 -24.54 3.92
CA TRP A 116 -7.34 -23.35 3.09
C TRP A 116 -5.99 -22.62 3.12
N ALA A 117 -5.35 -22.52 4.30
CA ALA A 117 -4.06 -21.86 4.47
C ALA A 117 -2.88 -22.60 3.81
N HIS A 118 -3.01 -23.90 3.56
CA HIS A 118 -1.98 -24.74 2.92
C HIS A 118 -2.31 -25.07 1.45
N ASP A 119 -3.42 -24.54 0.92
CA ASP A 119 -3.81 -24.78 -0.45
C ASP A 119 -2.80 -24.12 -1.42
N VAL A 120 -2.32 -24.88 -2.41
CA VAL A 120 -1.34 -24.40 -3.39
C VAL A 120 -1.86 -23.23 -4.24
N SER A 121 -3.19 -23.09 -4.34
CA SER A 121 -3.85 -21.98 -5.03
C SER A 121 -4.05 -20.74 -4.15
N LEU A 122 -3.60 -20.76 -2.90
CA LEU A 122 -3.66 -19.60 -2.03
C LEU A 122 -2.65 -18.55 -2.50
N THR A 123 -3.17 -17.41 -2.95
CA THR A 123 -2.35 -16.30 -3.41
C THR A 123 -2.32 -15.18 -2.37
N LYS A 124 -1.31 -14.32 -2.51
CA LYS A 124 -1.20 -13.06 -1.76
C LYS A 124 -2.48 -12.22 -1.87
N ASP A 125 -3.09 -12.18 -3.07
CA ASP A 125 -4.32 -11.44 -3.32
C ASP A 125 -5.49 -11.95 -2.47
N LYS A 126 -5.70 -13.28 -2.40
CA LYS A 126 -6.75 -13.88 -1.57
C LYS A 126 -6.60 -13.54 -0.08
N ILE A 127 -5.37 -13.50 0.42
CA ILE A 127 -5.10 -13.06 1.80
C ILE A 127 -5.40 -11.56 1.94
N SER A 128 -5.01 -10.75 0.96
CA SER A 128 -5.23 -9.30 0.99
C SER A 128 -6.70 -8.89 0.98
N GLU A 129 -7.58 -9.69 0.37
CA GLU A 129 -9.03 -9.46 0.35
C GLU A 129 -9.64 -9.47 1.76
N ILE A 130 -9.02 -10.16 2.72
CA ILE A 130 -9.45 -10.19 4.12
C ILE A 130 -9.40 -8.78 4.75
N ALA A 131 -8.59 -7.86 4.23
CA ALA A 131 -8.59 -6.47 4.67
C ALA A 131 -9.96 -5.80 4.53
N ILE A 132 -10.77 -6.19 3.53
CA ILE A 132 -12.16 -5.72 3.37
C ILE A 132 -13.01 -6.16 4.56
N THR A 133 -12.84 -7.40 5.02
CA THR A 133 -13.53 -7.93 6.20
C THR A 133 -13.11 -7.20 7.48
N VAL A 134 -11.80 -6.92 7.63
CA VAL A 134 -11.27 -6.11 8.75
C VAL A 134 -11.92 -4.73 8.75
N CYS A 135 -11.94 -4.06 7.61
CA CYS A 135 -12.59 -2.76 7.41
C CYS A 135 -14.05 -2.75 7.89
N ARG A 136 -14.84 -3.69 7.36
CA ARG A 136 -16.28 -3.82 7.63
C ARG A 136 -16.58 -4.15 9.10
N THR A 137 -15.72 -4.93 9.75
CA THR A 137 -15.89 -5.29 11.16
C THR A 137 -15.44 -4.16 12.09
N ALA A 138 -14.42 -3.38 11.72
CA ALA A 138 -14.03 -2.17 12.42
C ALA A 138 -15.16 -1.13 12.43
N GLU A 139 -15.86 -0.95 11.30
CA GLU A 139 -17.05 -0.07 11.22
C GLU A 139 -18.17 -0.50 12.16
N LYS A 140 -18.28 -1.80 12.46
CA LYS A 140 -19.22 -2.36 13.44
C LYS A 140 -18.72 -2.27 14.89
N GLY A 141 -17.58 -1.61 15.12
CA GLY A 141 -17.02 -1.41 16.46
C GLY A 141 -16.15 -2.56 16.96
N ASP A 142 -15.73 -3.49 16.09
CA ASP A 142 -14.81 -4.54 16.50
C ASP A 142 -13.44 -3.96 16.90
N LYS A 143 -13.05 -4.16 18.15
CA LYS A 143 -11.84 -3.56 18.71
C LYS A 143 -10.55 -4.09 18.08
N ILE A 144 -10.51 -5.38 17.73
CA ILE A 144 -9.33 -6.01 17.12
C ILE A 144 -9.15 -5.45 15.71
N SER A 145 -10.21 -5.38 14.92
CA SER A 145 -10.14 -4.80 13.58
C SER A 145 -9.74 -3.32 13.59
N ILE A 146 -10.26 -2.53 14.55
CA ILE A 146 -9.85 -1.12 14.71
C ILE A 146 -8.36 -1.01 15.05
N GLU A 147 -7.87 -1.87 15.94
CA GLU A 147 -6.46 -1.89 16.36
C GLU A 147 -5.54 -2.23 15.19
N LEU A 148 -5.84 -3.29 14.45
CA LEU A 148 -5.08 -3.71 13.25
C LEU A 148 -5.00 -2.58 12.22
N LEU A 149 -6.12 -1.93 11.88
CA LEU A 149 -6.11 -0.83 10.90
C LEU A 149 -5.29 0.37 11.39
N LYS A 150 -5.34 0.69 12.68
CA LYS A 150 -4.55 1.79 13.24
C LYS A 150 -3.07 1.46 13.29
N GLU A 151 -2.70 0.22 13.60
CA GLU A 151 -1.32 -0.25 13.57
C GLU A 151 -0.74 -0.11 12.15
N GLU A 152 -1.45 -0.64 11.15
CA GLU A 152 -1.00 -0.57 9.77
C GLU A 152 -0.99 0.87 9.21
N ALA A 153 -1.92 1.73 9.64
CA ALA A 153 -1.86 3.15 9.31
C ALA A 153 -0.59 3.84 9.85
N ARG A 154 -0.09 3.43 11.02
CA ARG A 154 1.17 3.96 11.59
C ARG A 154 2.39 3.48 10.83
N GLU A 155 2.40 2.24 10.34
CA GLU A 155 3.48 1.77 9.47
C GLU A 155 3.56 2.55 8.15
N VAL A 156 2.39 2.91 7.60
CA VAL A 156 2.31 3.82 6.44
C VAL A 156 2.83 5.21 6.79
N LEU A 157 2.49 5.75 7.96
CA LEU A 157 3.02 7.02 8.45
C LEU A 157 4.55 6.98 8.58
N ILE A 158 5.11 5.89 9.10
CA ILE A 158 6.56 5.68 9.22
C ILE A 158 7.20 5.69 7.83
N SER A 159 6.62 4.97 6.88
CA SER A 159 7.11 4.90 5.50
C SER A 159 7.16 6.28 4.84
N ILE A 160 6.05 7.03 4.92
CA ILE A 160 5.96 8.39 4.36
C ILE A 160 6.94 9.33 5.06
N SER A 161 6.99 9.31 6.39
CA SER A 161 7.91 10.15 7.17
C SER A 161 9.36 9.89 6.79
N THR A 162 9.72 8.64 6.52
CA THR A 162 11.06 8.26 6.11
C THR A 162 11.41 8.82 4.73
N VAL A 163 10.47 8.76 3.77
CA VAL A 163 10.64 9.40 2.45
C VAL A 163 10.78 10.92 2.59
N VAL A 164 9.91 11.56 3.38
CA VAL A 164 9.97 13.01 3.65
C VAL A 164 11.34 13.41 4.21
N ASN A 165 11.89 12.65 5.15
CA ASN A 165 13.21 12.91 5.73
C ASN A 165 14.34 12.71 4.71
N LYS A 166 14.33 11.60 3.97
CA LYS A 166 15.35 11.30 2.94
C LYS A 166 15.40 12.37 1.84
N LEU A 167 14.27 12.99 1.53
CA LEU A 167 14.13 13.99 0.48
C LEU A 167 14.22 15.45 0.98
N GLY A 168 14.42 15.65 2.28
CA GLY A 168 14.51 17.00 2.87
C GLY A 168 13.22 17.81 2.78
N LEU A 169 12.05 17.17 2.90
CA LEU A 169 10.74 17.79 2.68
C LEU A 169 10.03 18.25 3.95
N VAL A 170 10.62 18.07 5.14
CA VAL A 170 9.98 18.32 6.45
C VAL A 170 9.34 19.71 6.56
N ASN A 171 10.03 20.74 6.06
CA ASN A 171 9.58 22.13 6.11
C ASN A 171 9.16 22.68 4.73
N LYS A 172 8.87 21.79 3.77
CA LYS A 172 8.49 22.16 2.41
C LYS A 172 7.04 21.80 2.15
N GLU A 173 6.44 22.49 1.18
CA GLU A 173 5.19 22.01 0.61
C GLU A 173 5.46 20.81 -0.30
N PHE A 174 4.63 19.78 -0.19
CA PHE A 174 4.70 18.61 -1.06
C PHE A 174 3.33 17.96 -1.23
N ASP A 175 3.11 17.35 -2.39
CA ASP A 175 1.91 16.57 -2.64
C ASP A 175 2.09 15.12 -2.16
N LEU A 176 1.10 14.56 -1.49
CA LEU A 176 1.01 13.13 -1.18
C LEU A 176 -0.15 12.50 -1.94
N VAL A 177 0.16 11.59 -2.85
CA VAL A 177 -0.81 10.85 -3.66
C VAL A 177 -1.12 9.49 -3.02
N PHE A 178 -2.40 9.22 -2.75
CA PHE A 178 -2.86 7.92 -2.23
C PHE A 178 -3.31 6.99 -3.37
N VAL A 179 -2.84 5.74 -3.36
CA VAL A 179 -3.20 4.71 -4.34
C VAL A 179 -3.45 3.37 -3.65
N GLY A 180 -4.45 2.63 -4.10
CA GLY A 180 -4.74 1.27 -3.61
C GLY A 180 -6.01 1.16 -2.79
N SER A 181 -6.54 -0.07 -2.73
CA SER A 181 -7.87 -0.38 -2.21
C SER A 181 -7.97 -0.25 -0.68
N VAL A 182 -6.87 -0.37 0.06
CA VAL A 182 -6.89 -0.25 1.54
C VAL A 182 -7.34 1.15 1.97
N PHE A 183 -7.03 2.19 1.18
CA PHE A 183 -7.47 3.56 1.44
C PHE A 183 -8.99 3.75 1.38
N LYS A 184 -9.77 2.76 0.89
CA LYS A 184 -11.24 2.76 1.02
C LYS A 184 -11.70 2.57 2.47
N CYS A 185 -10.82 2.10 3.36
CA CYS A 185 -11.05 2.07 4.79
C CYS A 185 -10.87 3.46 5.40
N GLU A 186 -11.92 4.27 5.29
CA GLU A 186 -11.86 5.69 5.61
C GLU A 186 -11.64 5.95 7.11
N LYS A 187 -12.51 5.43 7.98
CA LYS A 187 -12.59 5.88 9.39
C LYS A 187 -11.37 5.53 10.24
N TYR A 188 -10.86 4.30 10.12
CA TYR A 188 -9.84 3.76 11.04
C TYR A 188 -8.47 3.55 10.42
N PHE A 189 -8.32 3.79 9.11
CA PHE A 189 -7.03 3.71 8.42
C PHE A 189 -6.68 5.06 7.78
N LYS A 190 -7.40 5.47 6.73
CA LYS A 190 -7.05 6.67 5.95
C LYS A 190 -7.20 7.96 6.76
N SER A 191 -8.30 8.14 7.48
CA SER A 191 -8.53 9.34 8.31
C SER A 191 -7.53 9.44 9.46
N VAL A 192 -7.14 8.30 10.04
CA VAL A 192 -6.11 8.23 11.09
C VAL A 192 -4.76 8.68 10.53
N LEU A 193 -4.34 8.08 9.42
CA LEU A 193 -3.11 8.43 8.72
C LEU A 193 -3.08 9.92 8.33
N MET A 194 -4.14 10.42 7.68
CA MET A 194 -4.22 11.81 7.24
C MET A 194 -4.15 12.80 8.41
N LYS A 195 -4.77 12.47 9.54
CA LYS A 195 -4.72 13.30 10.75
C LYS A 195 -3.28 13.38 11.27
N GLU A 196 -2.65 12.24 11.50
CA GLU A 196 -1.28 12.19 12.06
C GLU A 196 -0.25 12.83 11.11
N LEU A 197 -0.42 12.68 9.79
CA LEU A 197 0.41 13.36 8.80
C LEU A 197 0.26 14.88 8.83
N LYS A 198 -0.97 15.42 8.96
CA LYS A 198 -1.18 16.88 9.06
C LYS A 198 -0.58 17.46 10.33
N GLU A 199 -0.63 16.72 11.43
CA GLU A 199 -0.01 17.13 12.70
C GLU A 199 1.52 17.19 12.57
N LYS A 200 2.12 16.33 11.75
CA LYS A 200 3.57 16.24 11.58
C LYS A 200 4.15 17.12 10.48
N PHE A 201 3.39 17.37 9.41
CA PHE A 201 3.87 18.07 8.21
C PHE A 201 2.86 19.14 7.77
N ALA A 202 3.12 20.40 8.12
CA ALA A 202 2.20 21.50 7.82
C ALA A 202 2.03 21.76 6.30
N GLY A 203 3.06 21.45 5.49
CA GLY A 203 3.06 21.65 4.04
C GLY A 203 2.48 20.50 3.21
N ILE A 204 1.88 19.48 3.85
CA ILE A 204 1.38 18.30 3.13
C ILE A 204 0.04 18.58 2.41
N ASN A 205 0.01 18.29 1.12
CA ASN A 205 -1.18 18.39 0.28
C ASN A 205 -1.64 17.01 -0.18
N PHE A 206 -2.77 16.53 0.33
CA PHE A 206 -3.32 15.23 -0.08
C PHE A 206 -3.96 15.29 -1.46
N LYS A 207 -3.59 14.37 -2.34
CA LYS A 207 -4.12 14.26 -3.70
C LYS A 207 -4.71 12.86 -3.94
N PRO A 208 -5.94 12.75 -4.46
CA PRO A 208 -6.41 11.51 -5.04
C PRO A 208 -5.73 11.27 -6.39
N LEU A 209 -5.44 10.01 -6.75
CA LEU A 209 -5.03 9.68 -8.11
C LEU A 209 -6.28 9.65 -9.02
N ILE A 210 -6.51 10.75 -9.75
CA ILE A 210 -7.65 10.90 -10.67
C ILE A 210 -7.26 10.51 -12.11
N LYS A 211 -6.00 10.73 -12.49
CA LYS A 211 -5.49 10.49 -13.84
C LYS A 211 -5.06 9.03 -14.02
N LYS A 212 -5.19 8.52 -15.24
CA LYS A 212 -4.76 7.15 -15.55
C LYS A 212 -3.23 7.07 -15.55
N PRO A 213 -2.62 5.95 -15.09
CA PRO A 213 -1.16 5.78 -15.12
C PRO A 213 -0.52 6.02 -16.51
N VAL A 214 -1.23 5.66 -17.59
CA VAL A 214 -0.77 5.89 -18.97
C VAL A 214 -0.46 7.37 -19.24
N GLU A 215 -1.19 8.31 -18.64
CA GLU A 215 -0.92 9.75 -18.78
C GLU A 215 0.41 10.14 -18.13
N GLY A 216 0.76 9.50 -17.01
CA GLY A 216 2.07 9.68 -16.37
C GLY A 216 3.22 9.16 -17.22
N ALA A 217 3.03 8.02 -17.91
CA ALA A 217 4.03 7.48 -18.82
C ALA A 217 4.30 8.42 -20.00
N ILE A 218 3.25 8.99 -20.59
CA ILE A 218 3.35 9.98 -21.67
C ILE A 218 4.11 11.23 -21.19
N LYS A 219 3.78 11.76 -20.00
CA LYS A 219 4.48 12.92 -19.42
C LYS A 219 5.97 12.66 -19.25
N LEU A 220 6.33 11.50 -18.69
CA LEU A 220 7.73 11.12 -18.49
C LEU A 220 8.46 10.99 -19.83
N ALA A 221 7.82 10.43 -20.85
CA ALA A 221 8.39 10.34 -22.19
C ALA A 221 8.70 11.74 -22.75
N ILE A 222 7.75 12.68 -22.69
CA ILE A 222 7.93 14.05 -23.21
C ILE A 222 9.06 14.80 -22.49
N GLN A 223 9.22 14.61 -21.17
CA GLN A 223 10.26 15.29 -20.38
C GLN A 223 11.69 14.81 -20.67
N ASN A 224 11.85 13.69 -21.38
CA ASN A 224 13.13 13.05 -21.68
C ASN A 224 13.40 13.01 -23.21
N ILE A 225 12.63 13.77 -23.99
CA ILE A 225 12.95 14.15 -25.38
C ILE A 225 13.82 15.41 -25.32
#